data_AF-A0A3C0TXW7-F1
#
_entry.id   AF-A0A3C0TXW7-F1
#
_cell.length_a   1.000
_cell.length_b   1.000
_cell.length_c   1.000
_cell.angle_alpha   90.00
_cell.angle_beta   90.00
_cell.angle_gamma   90.00
#
_symmetry.space_group_name_H-M   'P 1'
#
loop_
_entity.id
_entity.type
_entity.pdbx_description
1 polymer ?
#
loop_
_entity_poly.entity_id
_entity_poly.type
_entity_poly.pdbx_seq_one_letter_code
_entity_poly.pdbx_strand_id
1 'polypeptide(L)'
;LSDWGAEVVKIEELGGDPVRKAFQGISRNKLVGNPMFAFDNRGKRGVALNIRTPAGAKIMRELIGQADVFITNVRPAALKRAGLDYETISAANPRLIYTSVTGYGLQGEETNRPGFDIVAFWARSGIARMIAPKGADPIPIRAAV
;
A
#
# COMPACT_ATOMS: atom_id res chain seq x y z
N LEU A 1 11.64 -7.85 -3.42
CA LEU A 1 12.31 -8.12 -2.13
C LEU A 1 12.23 -9.59 -1.74
N SER A 2 11.05 -10.18 -1.56
CA SER A 2 10.94 -11.60 -1.18
C SER A 2 11.58 -12.55 -2.20
N ASP A 3 11.36 -12.36 -3.50
CA ASP A 3 12.04 -13.18 -4.53
C ASP A 3 13.57 -13.04 -4.53
N TRP A 4 14.09 -11.98 -3.90
CA TRP A 4 15.53 -11.72 -3.76
C TRP A 4 16.08 -12.19 -2.41
N GLY A 5 15.30 -12.96 -1.65
CA GLY A 5 15.73 -13.60 -0.40
C GLY A 5 15.36 -12.85 0.89
N ALA A 6 14.68 -11.71 0.81
CA ALA A 6 14.25 -11.00 2.01
C ALA A 6 13.09 -11.74 2.71
N GLU A 7 13.13 -11.82 4.05
CA GLU A 7 11.95 -12.15 4.84
C GLU A 7 10.99 -10.95 4.83
N VAL A 8 9.78 -11.16 4.30
CA VAL A 8 8.78 -10.09 4.17
C VAL A 8 7.55 -10.44 4.97
N VAL A 9 7.26 -9.63 5.99
CA VAL A 9 6.03 -9.71 6.78
C VAL A 9 5.06 -8.64 6.29
N LYS A 10 3.90 -9.06 5.75
CA LYS A 10 2.81 -8.17 5.36
C LYS A 10 1.86 -7.99 6.53
N ILE A 11 1.72 -6.75 6.98
CA ILE A 11 0.76 -6.37 8.01
C ILE A 11 -0.55 -5.99 7.33
N GLU A 12 -1.63 -6.61 7.76
CA GLU A 12 -2.98 -6.42 7.21
C GLU A 12 -3.95 -6.01 8.32
N GLU A 13 -5.04 -5.36 7.96
CA GLU A 13 -6.14 -5.18 8.92
C GLU A 13 -6.80 -6.53 9.25
N LEU A 14 -7.61 -6.58 10.31
CA LEU A 14 -8.27 -7.82 10.75
C LEU A 14 -9.19 -8.43 9.68
N GLY A 15 -9.69 -7.63 8.74
CA GLY A 15 -10.48 -8.08 7.59
C GLY A 15 -9.66 -8.60 6.40
N GLY A 16 -8.32 -8.50 6.47
CA GLY A 16 -7.39 -8.74 5.37
C GLY A 16 -7.29 -7.56 4.39
N ASP A 17 -6.30 -7.61 3.50
CA ASP A 17 -6.15 -6.67 2.39
C ASP A 17 -7.40 -6.73 1.48
N PRO A 18 -8.02 -5.57 1.16
CA PRO A 18 -9.21 -5.52 0.30
C PRO A 18 -9.03 -6.23 -1.05
N VAL A 19 -7.82 -6.24 -1.61
CA VAL A 19 -7.52 -6.93 -2.88
C VAL A 19 -7.79 -8.43 -2.77
N ARG A 20 -7.68 -9.06 -1.59
CA ARG A 20 -8.04 -10.48 -1.41
C ARG A 20 -9.48 -10.81 -1.82
N LYS A 21 -10.38 -9.83 -1.73
CA LYS A 21 -11.82 -9.98 -2.03
C LYS A 21 -12.23 -9.32 -3.35
N ALA A 22 -11.31 -8.61 -4.01
CA ALA A 22 -11.61 -8.01 -5.29
C ALA A 22 -11.97 -9.11 -6.33
N PHE A 23 -12.91 -8.81 -7.24
CA PHE A 23 -13.47 -9.71 -8.27
C PHE A 23 -14.25 -10.94 -7.81
N GLN A 24 -14.46 -11.14 -6.51
CA GLN A 24 -15.27 -12.28 -6.03
C GLN A 24 -16.68 -12.30 -6.65
N GLY A 25 -17.26 -11.13 -6.97
CA GLY A 25 -18.57 -11.02 -7.63
C GLY A 25 -18.54 -11.03 -9.17
N ILE A 26 -17.37 -10.98 -9.79
CA ILE A 26 -17.20 -10.85 -11.26
C ILE A 26 -16.76 -12.19 -11.88
N SER A 27 -16.14 -13.06 -11.09
CA SER A 27 -15.70 -14.36 -11.57
C SER A 27 -16.87 -15.32 -11.74
N ARG A 28 -17.15 -15.72 -12.99
CA ARG A 28 -18.13 -16.78 -13.33
C ARG A 28 -17.73 -18.14 -12.76
N ASN A 29 -16.44 -18.34 -12.56
CA ASN A 29 -15.90 -19.51 -11.86
C ASN A 29 -15.74 -19.13 -10.39
N LYS A 30 -16.15 -20.02 -9.47
CA LYS A 30 -15.96 -19.87 -8.02
C LYS A 30 -14.46 -19.94 -7.66
N LEU A 31 -13.67 -18.97 -8.12
CA LEU A 31 -12.25 -18.87 -7.82
C LEU A 31 -12.11 -18.70 -6.31
N VAL A 32 -11.32 -19.58 -5.70
CA VAL A 32 -10.98 -19.48 -4.28
C VAL A 32 -9.87 -18.44 -4.15
N GLY A 33 -10.21 -17.29 -3.56
CA GLY A 33 -9.28 -16.16 -3.39
C GLY A 33 -9.11 -15.29 -4.64
N ASN A 34 -8.16 -14.36 -4.59
CA ASN A 34 -7.81 -13.48 -5.71
C ASN A 34 -6.41 -13.84 -6.26
N PRO A 35 -6.28 -14.32 -7.52
CA PRO A 35 -5.00 -14.61 -8.14
C PRO A 35 -4.02 -13.42 -8.17
N MET A 36 -4.51 -12.19 -8.34
CA MET A 36 -3.68 -10.98 -8.28
C MET A 36 -3.01 -10.83 -6.92
N PHE A 37 -3.81 -11.00 -5.85
CA PHE A 37 -3.29 -10.97 -4.50
C PHE A 37 -2.23 -12.05 -4.29
N ALA A 38 -2.48 -13.27 -4.75
CA ALA A 38 -1.55 -14.39 -4.61
C ALA A 38 -0.24 -14.13 -5.37
N PHE A 39 -0.32 -13.57 -6.57
CA PHE A 39 0.86 -13.25 -7.38
C PHE A 39 1.72 -12.18 -6.73
N ASP A 40 1.13 -11.06 -6.30
CA ASP A 40 1.85 -9.91 -5.72
C ASP A 40 2.39 -10.15 -4.30
N ASN A 41 1.82 -11.12 -3.59
CA ASN A 41 2.16 -11.42 -2.20
C ASN A 41 2.79 -12.80 -1.98
N ARG A 42 3.18 -13.49 -3.06
CA ARG A 42 3.99 -14.72 -2.96
C ARG A 42 5.24 -14.48 -2.12
N GLY A 43 5.62 -15.49 -1.33
CA GLY A 43 6.79 -15.45 -0.46
C GLY A 43 6.65 -14.58 0.82
N LYS A 44 5.57 -13.81 0.97
CA LYS A 44 5.33 -13.00 2.18
C LYS A 44 4.60 -13.80 3.25
N ARG A 45 4.93 -13.54 4.52
CA ARG A 45 4.17 -14.00 5.70
C ARG A 45 3.14 -12.94 6.08
N GLY A 46 1.88 -13.32 6.29
CA GLY A 46 0.81 -12.39 6.64
C GLY A 46 0.54 -12.33 8.15
N VAL A 47 0.38 -11.13 8.70
CA VAL A 47 -0.06 -10.91 10.08
C VAL A 47 -1.21 -9.90 10.08
N ALA A 48 -2.33 -10.27 10.68
CA ALA A 48 -3.46 -9.37 10.88
C ALA A 48 -3.27 -8.57 12.18
N LEU A 49 -3.25 -7.24 12.09
CA LEU A 49 -2.99 -6.35 13.23
C LEU A 49 -3.80 -5.05 13.11
N ASN A 50 -4.51 -4.68 14.17
CA ASN A 50 -5.21 -3.39 14.23
C ASN A 50 -4.32 -2.30 14.83
N ILE A 51 -3.59 -1.57 13.99
CA ILE A 51 -2.68 -0.49 14.40
C ILE A 51 -3.39 0.75 14.99
N ARG A 52 -4.73 0.81 14.95
CA ARG A 52 -5.50 1.92 15.53
C ARG A 52 -5.61 1.82 17.05
N THR A 53 -5.33 0.66 17.63
CA THR A 53 -5.34 0.48 19.09
C THR A 53 -3.94 0.72 19.65
N PRO A 54 -3.81 1.21 20.90
CA PRO A 54 -2.50 1.36 21.53
C PRO A 54 -1.68 0.07 21.56
N ALA A 55 -2.35 -1.07 21.82
CA ALA A 55 -1.71 -2.39 21.81
C ALA A 55 -1.21 -2.78 20.41
N GLY A 56 -2.02 -2.56 19.37
CA GLY A 56 -1.62 -2.87 18.00
C GLY A 56 -0.49 -1.99 17.49
N ALA A 57 -0.52 -0.70 17.81
CA ALA A 57 0.58 0.22 17.50
C ALA A 57 1.88 -0.16 18.25
N LYS A 58 1.79 -0.64 19.51
CA LYS A 58 2.93 -1.16 20.26
C LYS A 58 3.56 -2.38 19.57
N ILE A 59 2.74 -3.39 19.23
CA ILE A 59 3.20 -4.58 18.51
C ILE A 59 3.85 -4.20 17.18
N MET A 60 3.25 -3.27 16.42
CA MET A 60 3.80 -2.81 15.16
C MET A 60 5.20 -2.19 15.34
N ARG A 61 5.38 -1.36 16.38
CA ARG A 61 6.69 -0.75 16.69
C ARG A 61 7.74 -1.81 17.09
N GLU A 62 7.35 -2.83 17.84
CA GLU A 62 8.24 -3.95 18.20
C GLU A 62 8.66 -4.77 16.97
N LEU A 63 7.77 -4.95 15.99
CA LEU A 63 8.10 -5.58 14.71
C LEU A 63 9.05 -4.69 13.88
N ILE A 64 8.75 -3.39 13.77
CA ILE A 64 9.61 -2.44 13.05
C ILE A 64 10.99 -2.32 13.70
N GLY A 65 11.07 -2.42 15.03
CA GLY A 65 12.35 -2.38 15.76
C GLY A 65 13.31 -3.52 15.41
N GLN A 66 12.80 -4.60 14.81
CA GLN A 66 13.59 -5.74 14.35
C GLN A 66 13.78 -5.76 12.83
N ALA A 67 13.15 -4.83 12.10
CA ALA A 67 13.19 -4.79 10.64
C ALA A 67 14.33 -3.90 10.13
N ASP A 68 14.87 -4.26 8.97
CA ASP A 68 15.80 -3.41 8.21
C ASP A 68 15.05 -2.39 7.33
N VAL A 69 13.86 -2.75 6.85
CA VAL A 69 13.07 -1.95 5.92
C VAL A 69 11.61 -1.92 6.36
N PHE A 70 11.02 -0.72 6.43
CA PHE A 70 9.58 -0.52 6.60
C PHE A 70 9.00 0.15 5.36
N ILE A 71 8.03 -0.51 4.72
CA ILE A 71 7.33 0.00 3.52
C ILE A 71 5.87 0.21 3.87
N THR A 72 5.35 1.40 3.59
CA THR A 72 3.95 1.74 3.83
C THR A 72 3.37 2.59 2.72
N ASN A 73 2.11 2.32 2.38
CA ASN A 73 1.27 3.19 1.55
C ASN A 73 0.10 3.80 2.35
N VAL A 74 0.17 3.74 3.67
CA VAL A 74 -0.81 4.39 4.56
C VAL A 74 -0.56 5.90 4.55
N ARG A 75 -1.64 6.68 4.55
CA ARG A 75 -1.55 8.15 4.52
C ARG A 75 -0.76 8.71 5.72
N PRO A 76 0.08 9.74 5.53
CA PRO A 76 0.94 10.30 6.58
C PRO A 76 0.19 10.66 7.88
N ALA A 77 -0.97 11.33 7.77
CA ALA A 77 -1.75 11.68 8.97
C ALA A 77 -2.23 10.46 9.78
N ALA A 78 -2.50 9.32 9.12
CA ALA A 78 -2.89 8.11 9.82
C ALA A 78 -1.69 7.44 10.50
N LEU A 79 -0.52 7.42 9.86
CA LEU A 79 0.72 6.93 10.46
C LEU A 79 1.13 7.77 11.67
N LYS A 80 1.05 9.11 11.56
CA LYS A 80 1.33 10.02 12.68
C LYS A 80 0.43 9.76 13.89
N ARG A 81 -0.88 9.56 13.67
CA ARG A 81 -1.81 9.19 14.76
C ARG A 81 -1.48 7.85 15.40
N ALA A 82 -0.91 6.91 14.65
CA ALA A 82 -0.49 5.61 15.15
C ALA A 82 0.93 5.62 15.76
N GLY A 83 1.66 6.74 15.68
CA GLY A 83 3.07 6.82 16.08
C GLY A 83 3.99 5.95 15.21
N LEU A 84 3.68 5.88 13.91
CA LEU A 84 4.39 5.10 12.89
C LEU A 84 4.92 6.00 11.75
N ASP A 85 4.89 7.31 11.93
CA ASP A 85 5.54 8.27 11.05
C ASP A 85 7.07 8.14 11.07
N TYR A 86 7.72 8.74 10.08
CA TYR A 86 9.16 8.65 9.90
C TYR A 86 9.93 9.16 11.11
N GLU A 87 9.56 10.32 11.64
CA GLU A 87 10.24 10.97 12.75
C GLU A 87 10.21 10.10 14.01
N THR A 88 9.04 9.56 14.33
CA THR A 88 8.85 8.67 15.48
C THR A 88 9.65 7.38 15.32
N ILE A 89 9.60 6.75 14.15
CA ILE A 89 10.23 5.45 13.92
C ILE A 89 11.75 5.59 13.79
N SER A 90 12.24 6.60 13.06
CA SER A 90 13.67 6.82 12.84
C SER A 90 14.40 7.17 14.13
N ALA A 91 13.72 7.84 15.08
CA ALA A 91 14.29 8.09 16.41
C ALA A 91 14.49 6.79 17.21
N ALA A 92 13.57 5.82 17.05
CA ALA A 92 13.62 4.53 17.75
C ALA A 92 14.53 3.50 17.07
N ASN A 93 14.62 3.52 15.73
CA ASN A 93 15.50 2.65 14.95
C ASN A 93 16.22 3.46 13.85
N PRO A 94 17.37 4.09 14.16
CA PRO A 94 18.10 4.93 13.21
C PRO A 94 18.69 4.20 12.00
N ARG A 95 18.75 2.85 12.04
CA ARG A 95 19.25 2.02 10.94
C ARG A 95 18.16 1.68 9.92
N LEU A 96 16.89 1.91 10.26
CA LEU A 96 15.76 1.50 9.43
C LEU A 96 15.70 2.31 8.13
N ILE A 97 15.50 1.60 7.02
CA ILE A 97 15.10 2.22 5.75
C ILE A 97 13.58 2.39 5.76
N TYR A 98 13.12 3.63 5.90
CA TYR A 98 11.69 3.98 5.87
C TYR A 98 11.27 4.37 4.46
N THR A 99 10.27 3.69 3.91
CA THR A 99 9.73 3.95 2.57
C THR A 99 8.24 4.24 2.64
N SER A 100 7.83 5.41 2.14
CA SER A 100 6.42 5.77 1.97
C SER A 100 6.06 5.85 0.49
N VAL A 101 4.95 5.23 0.11
CA VAL A 101 4.39 5.29 -1.25
C VAL A 101 3.03 5.95 -1.19
N THR A 102 2.93 7.18 -1.70
CA THR A 102 1.68 7.96 -1.72
C THR A 102 1.32 8.35 -3.16
N GLY A 103 0.04 8.66 -3.40
CA GLY A 103 -0.41 9.08 -4.73
C GLY A 103 0.12 10.46 -5.16
N TYR A 104 0.34 11.38 -4.22
CA TYR A 104 0.67 12.79 -4.52
C TYR A 104 1.92 13.30 -3.78
N GLY A 105 2.76 12.41 -3.26
CA GLY A 105 3.96 12.78 -2.52
C GLY A 105 3.71 13.11 -1.05
N LEU A 106 4.75 13.62 -0.38
CA LEU A 106 4.77 13.95 1.06
C LEU A 106 4.79 15.46 1.32
N GLN A 107 4.68 16.26 0.27
CA GLN A 107 4.80 17.71 0.32
C GLN A 107 3.61 18.36 -0.38
N GLY A 108 3.25 19.57 0.06
CA GLY A 108 2.13 20.32 -0.48
C GLY A 108 0.77 19.92 0.09
N GLU A 109 -0.27 20.62 -0.37
CA GLU A 109 -1.63 20.56 0.19
C GLU A 109 -2.28 19.17 0.06
N GLU A 110 -1.84 18.37 -0.91
CA GLU A 110 -2.46 17.10 -1.24
C GLU A 110 -1.78 15.88 -0.61
N THR A 111 -0.85 16.11 0.32
CA THR A 111 -0.13 15.06 1.06
C THR A 111 -1.06 14.00 1.68
N ASN A 112 -2.28 14.39 2.09
CA ASN A 112 -3.27 13.49 2.67
C ASN A 112 -4.43 13.11 1.72
N ARG A 113 -4.37 13.53 0.45
CA ARG A 113 -5.41 13.20 -0.53
C ARG A 113 -5.28 11.71 -0.93
N PRO A 114 -6.37 10.93 -0.91
CA PRO A 114 -6.33 9.55 -1.38
C PRO A 114 -6.03 9.50 -2.88
N GLY A 115 -5.12 8.62 -3.27
CA GLY A 115 -4.73 8.41 -4.66
C GLY A 115 -4.53 6.94 -4.92
N PHE A 116 -5.10 6.47 -6.02
CA PHE A 116 -4.83 5.18 -6.64
C PHE A 116 -4.28 5.43 -8.04
N ASP A 117 -3.75 4.38 -8.66
CA ASP A 117 -3.15 4.42 -9.99
C ASP A 117 -3.97 5.23 -11.02
N ILE A 118 -5.26 4.91 -11.18
CA ILE A 118 -6.12 5.56 -12.18
C ILE A 118 -6.26 7.08 -12.00
N VAL A 119 -6.29 7.57 -10.76
CA VAL A 119 -6.48 9.00 -10.49
C VAL A 119 -5.14 9.73 -10.39
N ALA A 120 -4.17 9.15 -9.71
CA ALA A 120 -2.91 9.81 -9.39
C ALA A 120 -1.87 9.67 -10.50
N PHE A 121 -1.69 8.45 -11.02
CA PHE A 121 -0.76 8.20 -12.11
C PHE A 121 -1.43 8.43 -13.46
N TRP A 122 -2.45 7.64 -13.81
CA TRP A 122 -3.01 7.62 -15.17
C TRP A 122 -3.58 8.97 -15.62
N ALA A 123 -4.56 9.49 -14.87
CA ALA A 123 -5.24 10.72 -15.24
C ALA A 123 -4.35 11.95 -14.97
N ARG A 124 -3.86 12.10 -13.74
CA ARG A 124 -3.26 13.36 -13.29
C ARG A 124 -1.86 13.63 -13.82
N SER A 125 -1.07 12.61 -14.18
CA SER A 125 0.22 12.82 -14.83
C SER A 125 0.10 13.32 -16.28
N GLY A 126 -1.10 13.31 -16.85
CA GLY A 126 -1.36 13.62 -18.25
C GLY A 126 -1.20 12.44 -19.21
N ILE A 127 -0.72 11.27 -18.76
CA ILE A 127 -0.55 10.07 -19.61
C ILE A 127 -1.84 9.68 -20.32
N ALA A 128 -2.97 9.68 -19.60
CA ALA A 128 -4.27 9.35 -20.18
C ALA A 128 -4.61 10.24 -21.39
N ARG A 129 -4.21 11.52 -21.35
CA ARG A 129 -4.41 12.46 -22.47
C ARG A 129 -3.37 12.26 -23.56
N MET A 130 -2.10 12.03 -23.21
CA MET A 130 -1.01 11.90 -24.17
C MET A 130 -1.20 10.73 -25.15
N ILE A 131 -1.80 9.63 -24.67
CA ILE A 131 -2.02 8.44 -25.50
C ILE A 131 -3.40 8.42 -26.19
N ALA A 132 -4.27 9.38 -25.88
CA ALA A 132 -5.61 9.43 -26.47
C ALA A 132 -5.52 9.88 -27.93
N PRO A 133 -6.27 9.26 -28.85
CA PRO A 133 -6.41 9.77 -30.21
C PRO A 133 -6.84 11.24 -30.20
N LYS A 134 -6.35 12.03 -31.17
CA LYS A 134 -6.70 13.44 -31.28
C LYS A 134 -8.23 13.60 -31.40
N GLY A 135 -8.80 14.41 -30.51
CA GLY A 135 -10.25 14.65 -30.47
C GLY A 135 -11.07 13.60 -29.72
N ALA A 136 -10.44 12.54 -29.21
CA ALA A 136 -11.09 11.56 -28.35
C ALA A 136 -10.87 11.86 -26.86
N ASP A 137 -11.75 11.28 -26.03
CA ASP A 137 -11.60 11.26 -24.58
C ASP A 137 -10.48 10.32 -24.14
N PRO A 138 -9.84 10.57 -22.98
CA PRO A 138 -8.86 9.66 -22.41
C PRO A 138 -9.43 8.26 -22.18
N ILE A 139 -8.72 7.24 -22.67
CA ILE A 139 -9.11 5.85 -22.49
C ILE A 139 -8.81 5.45 -21.04
N PRO A 140 -9.75 4.85 -20.30
CA PRO A 140 -9.43 4.31 -18.99
C PRO A 140 -8.50 3.11 -19.16
N ILE A 141 -7.36 3.10 -18.47
CA ILE A 141 -6.65 1.84 -18.30
C ILE A 141 -7.52 0.90 -17.47
N ARG A 142 -7.65 -0.33 -17.95
CA ARG A 142 -7.90 -1.42 -17.02
C ARG A 142 -6.64 -1.54 -16.19
N ALA A 143 -6.65 -0.98 -15.00
CA ALA A 143 -5.79 -1.53 -13.96
C ALA A 143 -6.03 -3.04 -13.96
N ALA A 144 -5.00 -3.85 -13.71
CA ALA A 144 -5.27 -5.14 -13.11
C ALA A 144 -5.98 -4.80 -11.80
N VAL A 145 -7.31 -4.88 -11.86
CA VAL A 145 -8.18 -4.33 -10.82
C VAL A 145 -8.02 -5.23 -9.59
#